data_AF-A0A0F8WGZ5-F1
#
_entry.id   AF-A0A0F8WGZ5-F1
#
_cell.length_a   1.000
_cell.length_b   1.000
_cell.length_c   1.000
_cell.angle_alpha   90.00
_cell.angle_beta   90.00
_cell.angle_gamma   90.00
#
_symmetry.space_group_name_H-M   'P 1'
#
loop_
_entity.id
_entity.type
_entity.pdbx_description
1 polymer ?
#
loop_
_entity_poly.entity_id
_entity_poly.type
_entity_poly.pdbx_seq_one_letter_code
_entity_poly.pdbx_strand_id
1 'polypeptide(L)'
;MPLAMKIAVIVTVFCGIQLTVCLTVAMAVYPGGYSFWQNTMSDLGRDETASGEPNPIGSKVYNTSLAVGTLGMAAMWLVVPGAYIDNRSLARTVSAAGVLSVVGMLIDALTPADSAEFGHMVGNGMLGVGGISALCITSVAILSKAGRHRLYAGLTGGVLLLSSIHFYQYAKHFWFGGQWTWAAPIAQKLLLIAAVTWIVWGVLSAGISSQAKA
;
A
#
# COMPACT_ATOMS: atom_id res chain seq x y z
N MET A 1 -7.03 -23.90 6.35
CA MET A 1 -7.21 -22.52 5.82
C MET A 1 -8.56 -22.38 5.15
N PRO A 2 -9.43 -21.45 5.60
CA PRO A 2 -10.74 -21.17 5.00
C PRO A 2 -10.63 -20.75 3.52
N LEU A 3 -11.69 -20.99 2.72
CA LEU A 3 -11.72 -20.65 1.30
C LEU A 3 -11.47 -19.16 1.04
N ALA A 4 -12.08 -18.27 1.82
CA ALA A 4 -11.89 -16.82 1.69
C ALA A 4 -10.42 -16.39 1.84
N MET A 5 -9.67 -17.05 2.75
CA MET A 5 -8.25 -16.79 2.94
C MET A 5 -7.42 -17.26 1.74
N LYS A 6 -7.74 -18.42 1.14
CA LYS A 6 -7.09 -18.90 -0.09
C LYS A 6 -7.29 -17.92 -1.25
N ILE A 7 -8.52 -17.43 -1.42
CA ILE A 7 -8.85 -16.44 -2.45
C ILE A 7 -8.05 -15.16 -2.22
N ALA A 8 -7.98 -14.65 -0.98
CA ALA A 8 -7.21 -13.46 -0.66
C ALA A 8 -5.71 -13.61 -0.97
N VAL A 9 -5.10 -14.80 -0.74
CA VAL A 9 -3.70 -15.07 -1.18
C VAL A 9 -3.59 -14.89 -2.68
N ILE A 10 -4.41 -15.61 -3.44
CA ILE A 10 -4.28 -15.70 -4.89
C ILE A 10 -4.45 -14.31 -5.50
N VAL A 11 -5.51 -13.61 -5.08
CA VAL A 11 -5.78 -12.24 -5.54
C VAL A 11 -4.60 -11.33 -5.22
N THR A 12 -4.07 -11.39 -4.00
CA THR A 12 -3.03 -10.43 -3.64
C THR A 12 -1.66 -10.74 -4.25
N VAL A 13 -1.30 -12.02 -4.38
CA VAL A 13 -0.08 -12.43 -5.10
C VAL A 13 -0.16 -12.00 -6.56
N PHE A 14 -1.30 -12.25 -7.22
CA PHE A 14 -1.53 -11.79 -8.58
C PHE A 14 -1.41 -10.26 -8.69
N CYS A 15 -2.08 -9.53 -7.80
CA CYS A 15 -2.03 -8.06 -7.78
C CYS A 15 -0.61 -7.53 -7.52
N GLY A 16 0.17 -8.16 -6.65
CA GLY A 16 1.56 -7.78 -6.37
C GLY A 16 2.49 -8.03 -7.55
N ILE A 17 2.35 -9.17 -8.22
CA ILE A 17 3.14 -9.51 -9.42
C ILE A 17 2.79 -8.53 -10.55
N GLN A 18 1.51 -8.33 -10.86
CA GLN A 18 1.13 -7.40 -11.92
C GLN A 18 1.60 -5.97 -11.62
N LEU A 19 1.49 -5.53 -10.36
CA LEU A 19 1.95 -4.20 -9.96
C LEU A 19 3.44 -4.05 -10.20
N THR A 20 4.24 -5.04 -9.79
CA THR A 20 5.69 -5.02 -9.99
C THR A 20 6.07 -4.97 -11.48
N VAL A 21 5.41 -5.78 -12.31
CA VAL A 21 5.65 -5.84 -13.75
C VAL A 21 5.26 -4.51 -14.42
N CYS A 22 4.06 -4.01 -14.16
CA CYS A 22 3.57 -2.77 -14.76
C CYS A 22 4.38 -1.56 -14.30
N LEU A 23 4.80 -1.49 -13.03
CA LEU A 23 5.71 -0.42 -12.57
C LEU A 23 7.04 -0.47 -13.30
N THR A 24 7.59 -1.67 -13.55
CA THR A 24 8.82 -1.83 -14.33
C THR A 24 8.65 -1.35 -15.76
N VAL A 25 7.53 -1.68 -16.40
CA VAL A 25 7.20 -1.18 -17.74
C VAL A 25 7.03 0.33 -17.74
N ALA A 26 6.28 0.89 -16.78
CA ALA A 26 6.06 2.33 -16.67
C ALA A 26 7.38 3.10 -16.48
N MET A 27 8.31 2.58 -15.66
CA MET A 27 9.65 3.15 -15.50
C MET A 27 10.46 3.09 -16.81
N ALA A 28 10.38 1.99 -17.55
CA ALA A 28 11.13 1.80 -18.79
C ALA A 28 10.67 2.71 -19.94
N VAL A 29 9.38 3.10 -19.94
CA VAL A 29 8.79 3.98 -20.96
C VAL A 29 8.63 5.43 -20.48
N TYR A 30 9.15 5.77 -19.31
CA TYR A 30 9.01 7.11 -18.72
C TYR A 30 9.79 8.14 -19.55
N PRO A 31 9.13 9.16 -20.14
CA PRO A 31 9.80 10.22 -20.90
C PRO A 31 10.84 10.96 -20.06
N GLY A 32 11.94 11.42 -20.68
CA GLY A 32 13.08 12.01 -19.96
C GLY A 32 13.88 11.05 -19.06
N GLY A 33 13.42 9.81 -18.87
CA GLY A 33 14.06 8.78 -18.05
C GLY A 33 13.63 8.82 -16.57
N TYR A 34 13.35 7.63 -16.00
CA TYR A 34 12.99 7.50 -14.59
C TYR A 34 14.22 7.29 -13.69
N SER A 35 14.40 8.17 -12.72
CA SER A 35 15.44 8.05 -11.68
C SER A 35 14.86 7.40 -10.42
N PHE A 36 15.22 6.13 -10.19
CA PHE A 36 14.63 5.30 -9.14
C PHE A 36 14.63 5.94 -7.74
N TRP A 37 15.70 6.66 -7.40
CA TRP A 37 15.87 7.27 -6.07
C TRP A 37 15.39 8.72 -5.99
N GLN A 38 15.19 9.40 -7.11
CA GLN A 38 14.82 10.83 -7.14
C GLN A 38 13.34 11.01 -7.46
N ASN A 39 12.80 10.22 -8.40
CA ASN A 39 11.38 10.26 -8.73
C ASN A 39 10.55 9.55 -7.67
N THR A 40 9.32 9.98 -7.47
CA THR A 40 8.31 9.23 -6.72
C THR A 40 7.71 8.13 -7.60
N MET A 41 7.06 7.12 -7.02
CA MET A 41 6.28 6.15 -7.80
C MET A 41 5.09 6.84 -8.46
N SER A 42 4.46 7.79 -7.78
CA SER A 42 3.35 8.60 -8.31
C SER A 42 3.74 9.44 -9.53
N ASP A 43 5.03 9.76 -9.73
CA ASP A 43 5.49 10.45 -10.95
C ASP A 43 5.17 9.65 -12.21
N LEU A 44 5.17 8.32 -12.13
CA LEU A 44 4.81 7.43 -13.24
C LEU A 44 3.36 7.58 -13.67
N GLY A 45 2.49 7.99 -12.74
CA GLY A 45 1.05 8.20 -12.95
C GLY A 45 0.66 9.57 -13.45
N ARG A 46 1.62 10.50 -13.60
CA ARG A 46 1.37 11.86 -14.09
C ARG A 46 1.13 11.84 -15.60
N ASP A 47 0.21 12.69 -16.07
CA ASP A 47 -0.06 12.88 -17.50
C ASP A 47 1.13 13.56 -18.20
N GLU A 48 1.83 14.44 -17.48
CA GLU A 48 3.10 15.06 -17.85
C GLU A 48 4.19 14.75 -16.81
N THR A 49 5.39 14.40 -17.28
CA THR A 49 6.54 14.14 -16.41
C THR A 49 6.94 15.38 -15.61
N ALA A 50 7.80 15.22 -14.62
CA ALA A 50 8.36 16.36 -13.88
C ALA A 50 9.15 17.34 -14.79
N SER A 51 9.60 16.92 -15.97
CA SER A 51 10.24 17.77 -16.99
C SER A 51 9.25 18.44 -17.95
N GLY A 52 7.94 18.14 -17.83
CA GLY A 52 6.90 18.66 -18.73
C GLY A 52 6.72 17.87 -20.02
N GLU A 53 7.29 16.66 -20.12
CA GLU A 53 7.09 15.80 -21.28
C GLU A 53 5.79 14.98 -21.15
N PRO A 54 4.99 14.83 -22.22
CA PRO A 54 3.78 14.00 -22.16
C PRO A 54 4.08 12.53 -21.85
N ASN A 55 3.39 11.93 -20.87
CA ASN A 55 3.56 10.56 -20.39
C ASN A 55 2.28 9.69 -20.58
N PRO A 56 1.71 9.58 -21.79
CA PRO A 56 0.42 8.91 -21.98
C PRO A 56 0.47 7.40 -21.78
N ILE A 57 1.64 6.77 -21.98
CA ILE A 57 1.81 5.31 -21.82
C ILE A 57 2.10 4.98 -20.36
N GLY A 58 3.11 5.61 -19.77
CA GLY A 58 3.50 5.38 -18.38
C GLY A 58 2.36 5.68 -17.41
N SER A 59 1.65 6.81 -17.60
CA SER A 59 0.48 7.20 -16.80
C SER A 59 -0.59 6.11 -16.80
N LYS A 60 -1.01 5.64 -17.98
CA LYS A 60 -2.05 4.61 -18.11
C LYS A 60 -1.62 3.27 -17.50
N VAL A 61 -0.38 2.84 -17.73
CA VAL A 61 0.16 1.60 -17.18
C VAL A 61 0.20 1.67 -15.65
N TYR A 62 0.74 2.76 -15.09
CA TYR A 62 0.82 2.98 -13.65
C TYR A 62 -0.57 3.03 -13.01
N ASN A 63 -1.44 3.92 -13.48
CA ASN A 63 -2.75 4.18 -12.88
C ASN A 63 -3.66 2.96 -12.96
N THR A 64 -3.69 2.25 -14.09
CA THR A 64 -4.44 0.99 -14.22
C THR A 64 -3.90 -0.07 -13.28
N SER A 65 -2.57 -0.18 -13.19
CA SER A 65 -1.93 -1.16 -12.32
C SER A 65 -2.15 -0.85 -10.84
N LEU A 66 -2.14 0.43 -10.44
CA LEU A 66 -2.45 0.86 -9.09
C LEU A 66 -3.91 0.52 -8.75
N ALA A 67 -4.85 0.80 -9.66
CA ALA A 67 -6.26 0.45 -9.52
C ALA A 67 -6.46 -1.06 -9.33
N VAL A 68 -5.81 -1.92 -10.13
CA VAL A 68 -5.85 -3.38 -9.94
C VAL A 68 -5.18 -3.78 -8.63
N GLY A 69 -4.06 -3.16 -8.27
CA GLY A 69 -3.35 -3.37 -7.02
C GLY A 69 -4.21 -3.13 -5.77
N THR A 70 -5.15 -2.19 -5.84
CA THR A 70 -6.09 -1.90 -4.73
C THR A 70 -6.93 -3.11 -4.35
N LEU A 71 -7.25 -4.01 -5.30
CA LEU A 71 -8.05 -5.21 -5.05
C LEU A 71 -7.31 -6.19 -4.13
N GLY A 72 -5.99 -6.32 -4.29
CA GLY A 72 -5.16 -7.11 -3.40
C GLY A 72 -5.16 -6.55 -1.98
N MET A 73 -5.01 -5.22 -1.84
CA MET A 73 -5.07 -4.57 -0.53
C MET A 73 -6.46 -4.71 0.12
N ALA A 74 -7.53 -4.62 -0.66
CA ALA A 74 -8.90 -4.82 -0.19
C ALA A 74 -9.10 -6.24 0.36
N ALA A 75 -8.68 -7.26 -0.39
CA ALA A 75 -8.77 -8.65 0.05
C ALA A 75 -8.07 -8.87 1.39
N MET A 76 -6.94 -8.20 1.61
CA MET A 76 -6.18 -8.28 2.86
C MET A 76 -6.89 -7.65 4.04
N TRP A 77 -7.41 -6.44 3.90
CA TRP A 77 -8.11 -5.75 4.98
C TRP A 77 -9.43 -6.42 5.38
N LEU A 78 -10.04 -7.18 4.46
CA LEU A 78 -11.24 -7.95 4.75
C LEU A 78 -10.98 -9.26 5.49
N VAL A 79 -9.77 -9.82 5.39
CA VAL A 79 -9.48 -11.18 5.89
C VAL A 79 -8.52 -11.19 7.07
N VAL A 80 -7.42 -10.43 7.01
CA VAL A 80 -6.36 -10.46 8.04
C VAL A 80 -6.86 -10.07 9.43
N PRO A 81 -7.67 -9.01 9.61
CA PRO A 81 -8.11 -8.62 10.94
C PRO A 81 -8.83 -9.75 11.69
N GLY A 82 -9.68 -10.52 11.00
CA GLY A 82 -10.40 -11.65 11.60
C GLY A 82 -9.52 -12.84 11.96
N ALA A 83 -8.30 -12.94 11.41
CA ALA A 83 -7.35 -14.01 11.73
C ALA A 83 -6.49 -13.71 12.97
N TYR A 84 -6.23 -12.44 13.24
CA TYR A 84 -5.31 -12.01 14.31
C TYR A 84 -5.99 -11.32 15.49
N ILE A 85 -7.19 -10.78 15.30
CA ILE A 85 -7.92 -10.02 16.34
C ILE A 85 -9.12 -10.83 16.81
N ASP A 86 -9.10 -11.27 18.08
CA ASP A 86 -10.18 -12.09 18.64
C ASP A 86 -11.45 -11.26 18.93
N ASN A 87 -11.29 -9.97 19.24
CA ASN A 87 -12.42 -9.05 19.41
C ASN A 87 -13.02 -8.68 18.04
N ARG A 88 -14.24 -9.18 17.78
CA ARG A 88 -14.95 -8.97 16.50
C ARG A 88 -15.23 -7.51 16.17
N SER A 89 -15.52 -6.68 17.17
CA SER A 89 -15.76 -5.25 16.95
C SER A 89 -14.47 -4.55 16.53
N LEU A 90 -13.36 -4.82 17.22
CA LEU A 90 -12.05 -4.29 16.87
C LEU A 90 -11.60 -4.75 15.48
N ALA A 91 -11.80 -6.03 15.14
CA ALA A 91 -11.49 -6.56 13.81
C ALA A 91 -12.26 -5.81 12.70
N ARG A 92 -13.55 -5.52 12.92
CA ARG A 92 -14.36 -4.72 11.98
C ARG A 92 -13.86 -3.28 11.86
N THR A 93 -13.45 -2.65 12.96
CA THR A 93 -12.86 -1.30 12.94
C THR A 93 -11.59 -1.27 12.10
N VAL A 94 -10.71 -2.27 12.26
CA VAL A 94 -9.49 -2.38 11.44
C VAL A 94 -9.84 -2.58 9.97
N SER A 95 -10.79 -3.46 9.65
CA SER A 95 -11.24 -3.64 8.27
C SER A 95 -11.82 -2.35 7.68
N ALA A 96 -12.61 -1.59 8.44
CA ALA A 96 -13.16 -0.31 7.98
C ALA A 96 -12.07 0.74 7.71
N ALA A 97 -11.10 0.87 8.63
CA ALA A 97 -9.94 1.74 8.44
C ALA A 97 -9.08 1.33 7.23
N GLY A 98 -8.89 0.02 7.03
CA GLY A 98 -8.22 -0.52 5.86
C GLY A 98 -8.99 -0.29 4.55
N VAL A 99 -10.32 -0.42 4.56
CA VAL A 99 -11.17 -0.09 3.40
C VAL A 99 -11.08 1.39 3.07
N LEU A 100 -11.03 2.29 4.07
CA LEU A 100 -10.77 3.71 3.83
C LEU A 100 -9.45 3.92 3.08
N SER A 101 -8.40 3.16 3.45
CA SER A 101 -7.11 3.25 2.76
C SER A 101 -7.17 2.74 1.32
N VAL A 102 -7.97 1.70 1.06
CA VAL A 102 -8.24 1.17 -0.29
C VAL A 102 -8.94 2.20 -1.15
N VAL A 103 -9.94 2.89 -0.61
CA VAL A 103 -10.63 3.98 -1.32
C VAL A 103 -9.64 5.11 -1.64
N GLY A 104 -8.78 5.48 -0.69
CA GLY A 104 -7.72 6.47 -0.93
C GLY A 104 -6.79 6.08 -2.09
N MET A 105 -6.30 4.84 -2.09
CA MET A 105 -5.44 4.31 -3.16
C MET A 105 -6.15 4.26 -4.52
N LEU A 106 -7.46 4.01 -4.55
CA LEU A 106 -8.25 4.03 -5.78
C LEU A 106 -8.44 5.45 -6.29
N ILE A 107 -8.65 6.43 -5.40
CA ILE A 107 -8.68 7.84 -5.76
C ILE A 107 -7.33 8.22 -6.38
N ASP A 108 -6.21 7.91 -5.73
CA ASP A 108 -4.86 8.21 -6.27
C ASP A 108 -4.64 7.61 -7.67
N ALA A 109 -5.17 6.42 -7.94
CA ALA A 109 -5.10 5.78 -9.26
C ALA A 109 -5.94 6.47 -10.33
N LEU A 110 -6.95 7.24 -9.95
CA LEU A 110 -7.86 7.95 -10.85
C LEU A 110 -7.54 9.44 -10.96
N THR A 111 -6.68 9.96 -10.08
CA THR A 111 -6.34 11.39 -10.01
C THR A 111 -4.82 11.56 -10.11
N PRO A 112 -4.28 11.69 -11.35
CA PRO A 112 -2.89 12.04 -11.56
C PRO A 112 -2.50 13.31 -10.79
N ALA A 113 -1.29 13.32 -10.22
CA ALA A 113 -0.86 14.39 -9.30
C ALA A 113 -0.70 15.76 -9.99
N ASP A 114 -0.57 15.79 -11.31
CA ASP A 114 -0.37 16.98 -12.14
C ASP A 114 -1.69 17.55 -12.69
N SER A 115 -2.63 16.71 -13.09
CA SER A 115 -3.91 17.14 -13.67
C SER A 115 -5.05 17.22 -12.65
N ALA A 116 -4.96 16.49 -11.53
CA ALA A 116 -6.00 16.39 -10.51
C ALA A 116 -5.43 16.41 -9.08
N GLU A 117 -4.54 17.37 -8.79
CA GLU A 117 -3.79 17.49 -7.52
C GLU A 117 -4.67 17.39 -6.27
N PHE A 118 -5.78 18.12 -6.20
CA PHE A 118 -6.67 18.08 -5.02
C PHE A 118 -7.23 16.68 -4.76
N GLY A 119 -7.62 15.96 -5.82
CA GLY A 119 -8.07 14.57 -5.73
C GLY A 119 -6.97 13.66 -5.22
N HIS A 120 -5.75 13.82 -5.76
CA HIS A 120 -4.56 13.08 -5.36
C HIS A 120 -4.19 13.33 -3.88
N MET A 121 -4.42 14.55 -3.38
CA MET A 121 -4.24 14.91 -1.97
C MET A 121 -5.25 14.25 -1.05
N VAL A 122 -6.52 14.22 -1.45
CA VAL A 122 -7.56 13.53 -0.70
C VAL A 122 -7.29 12.02 -0.68
N GLY A 123 -6.91 11.44 -1.81
CA GLY A 123 -6.58 10.02 -1.94
C GLY A 123 -5.44 9.60 -1.01
N ASN A 124 -4.30 10.28 -1.07
CA ASN A 124 -3.17 10.05 -0.17
C ASN A 124 -3.53 10.28 1.31
N GLY A 125 -4.39 11.27 1.60
CA GLY A 125 -4.90 11.51 2.94
C GLY A 125 -5.67 10.33 3.51
N MET A 126 -6.62 9.79 2.73
CA MET A 126 -7.41 8.62 3.09
C MET A 126 -6.55 7.35 3.20
N LEU A 127 -5.61 7.17 2.26
CA LEU A 127 -4.62 6.09 2.28
C LEU A 127 -3.78 6.12 3.56
N GLY A 128 -3.22 7.28 3.89
CA GLY A 128 -2.39 7.48 5.07
C GLY A 128 -3.17 7.27 6.37
N VAL A 129 -4.24 8.03 6.59
CA VAL A 129 -5.03 7.98 7.84
C VAL A 129 -5.65 6.59 8.05
N GLY A 130 -6.29 6.03 7.02
CA GLY A 130 -6.90 4.71 7.11
C GLY A 130 -5.86 3.60 7.30
N GLY A 131 -4.83 3.59 6.46
CA GLY A 131 -3.80 2.55 6.44
C GLY A 131 -2.96 2.53 7.70
N ILE A 132 -2.48 3.69 8.15
CA ILE A 132 -1.69 3.81 9.39
C ILE A 132 -2.54 3.40 10.60
N SER A 133 -3.80 3.84 10.69
CA SER A 133 -4.69 3.45 11.79
C SER A 133 -4.91 1.93 11.84
N ALA A 134 -5.17 1.32 10.68
CA ALA A 134 -5.35 -0.13 10.58
C ALA A 134 -4.07 -0.89 10.95
N LEU A 135 -2.91 -0.44 10.47
CA LEU A 135 -1.60 -1.02 10.78
C LEU A 135 -1.22 -0.87 12.25
N CYS A 136 -1.51 0.26 12.89
CA CYS A 136 -1.27 0.48 14.32
C CYS A 136 -2.02 -0.55 15.17
N ILE A 137 -3.34 -0.69 14.95
CA ILE A 137 -4.17 -1.62 15.70
C ILE A 137 -3.74 -3.06 15.42
N THR A 138 -3.48 -3.40 14.15
CA THR A 138 -3.02 -4.73 13.75
C THR A 138 -1.68 -5.08 14.37
N SER A 139 -0.74 -4.12 14.45
CA SER A 139 0.57 -4.31 15.08
C SER A 139 0.44 -4.67 16.56
N VAL A 140 -0.39 -3.95 17.31
CA VAL A 140 -0.64 -4.24 18.73
C VAL A 140 -1.22 -5.65 18.90
N ALA A 141 -2.20 -6.01 18.07
CA ALA A 141 -2.82 -7.33 18.10
C ALA A 141 -1.82 -8.47 17.80
N ILE A 142 -0.96 -8.32 16.80
CA ILE A 142 0.05 -9.34 16.46
C ILE A 142 1.14 -9.40 17.53
N LEU A 143 1.56 -8.26 18.10
CA LEU A 143 2.60 -8.21 19.13
C LEU A 143 2.18 -8.96 20.41
N SER A 144 0.91 -8.87 20.79
CA SER A 144 0.36 -9.68 21.89
C SER A 144 0.43 -11.20 21.66
N LYS A 145 0.66 -11.62 20.41
CA LYS A 145 0.79 -13.02 19.95
C LYS A 145 2.19 -13.31 19.37
N ALA A 146 3.17 -12.42 19.60
CA ALA A 146 4.42 -12.36 18.85
C ALA A 146 5.22 -13.66 18.86
N GLY A 147 5.16 -14.49 19.93
CA GLY A 147 5.95 -15.72 20.04
C GLY A 147 5.93 -16.59 18.78
N ARG A 148 4.74 -16.79 18.19
CA ARG A 148 4.55 -17.60 16.97
C ARG A 148 4.63 -16.79 15.67
N HIS A 149 4.55 -15.46 15.76
CA HIS A 149 4.37 -14.55 14.61
C HIS A 149 5.44 -13.45 14.54
N ARG A 150 6.63 -13.66 15.11
CA ARG A 150 7.69 -12.64 15.24
C ARG A 150 8.04 -11.96 13.91
N LEU A 151 8.23 -12.74 12.84
CA LEU A 151 8.52 -12.20 11.52
C LEU A 151 7.35 -11.37 10.98
N TYR A 152 6.11 -11.83 11.13
CA TYR A 152 4.95 -11.07 10.68
C TYR A 152 4.75 -9.78 11.49
N ALA A 153 5.01 -9.81 12.79
CA ALA A 153 5.01 -8.61 13.64
C ALA A 153 6.06 -7.60 13.17
N GLY A 154 7.29 -8.06 12.89
CA GLY A 154 8.36 -7.23 12.36
C GLY A 154 8.03 -6.62 11.00
N LEU A 155 7.48 -7.41 10.07
CA LEU A 155 7.02 -6.91 8.77
C LEU A 155 5.90 -5.87 8.92
N THR A 156 4.93 -6.11 9.80
CA THR A 156 3.84 -5.16 10.07
C THR A 156 4.38 -3.83 10.62
N GLY A 157 5.30 -3.90 11.59
CA GLY A 157 5.97 -2.73 12.14
C GLY A 157 6.81 -1.97 11.09
N GLY A 158 7.49 -2.70 10.20
CA GLY A 158 8.24 -2.11 9.09
C GLY A 158 7.35 -1.37 8.09
N VAL A 159 6.22 -1.97 7.69
CA VAL A 159 5.22 -1.33 6.82
C VAL A 159 4.62 -0.11 7.50
N LEU A 160 4.31 -0.19 8.80
CA LEU A 160 3.81 0.94 9.59
C LEU A 160 4.81 2.11 9.62
N LEU A 161 6.08 1.82 9.90
CA LEU A 161 7.14 2.83 9.95
C LEU A 161 7.31 3.52 8.60
N LEU A 162 7.44 2.74 7.52
CA LEU A 162 7.63 3.28 6.17
C LEU A 162 6.40 4.08 5.69
N SER A 163 5.19 3.59 5.99
CA SER A 163 3.94 4.32 5.72
C SER A 163 3.90 5.65 6.47
N SER A 164 4.33 5.66 7.73
CA SER A 164 4.34 6.86 8.57
C SER A 164 5.35 7.89 8.07
N ILE A 165 6.56 7.45 7.68
CA ILE A 165 7.59 8.32 7.07
C ILE A 165 7.06 8.92 5.77
N HIS A 166 6.48 8.09 4.90
CA HIS A 166 5.94 8.56 3.63
C HIS A 166 4.81 9.57 3.84
N PHE A 167 3.83 9.25 4.69
CA PHE A 167 2.70 10.11 4.97
C PHE A 167 3.11 11.43 5.64
N TYR A 168 4.08 11.40 6.55
CA TYR A 168 4.64 12.61 7.14
C TYR A 168 5.24 13.53 6.06
N GLN A 169 6.03 12.98 5.14
CA GLN A 169 6.63 13.80 4.06
C GLN A 169 5.58 14.34 3.11
N TYR A 170 4.56 13.53 2.80
CA TYR A 170 3.42 13.94 2.01
C TYR A 170 2.69 15.14 2.65
N ALA A 171 2.28 14.98 3.92
CA ALA A 171 1.60 16.01 4.69
C ALA A 171 2.46 17.28 4.81
N LYS A 172 3.75 17.12 5.13
CA LYS A 172 4.71 18.22 5.22
C LYS A 172 4.72 19.03 3.94
N HIS A 173 4.77 18.38 2.77
CA HIS A 173 4.85 19.06 1.49
C HIS A 173 3.53 19.71 1.09
N PHE A 174 2.46 18.93 1.02
CA PHE A 174 1.20 19.36 0.42
C PHE A 174 0.28 20.14 1.38
N TRP A 175 0.40 19.94 2.70
CA TRP A 175 -0.45 20.63 3.68
C TRP A 175 0.26 21.67 4.52
N PHE A 176 1.59 21.54 4.69
CA PHE A 176 2.36 22.44 5.53
C PHE A 176 3.43 23.24 4.77
N GLY A 177 3.49 23.14 3.44
CA GLY A 177 4.37 23.95 2.59
C GLY A 177 5.87 23.66 2.74
N GLY A 178 6.23 22.51 3.31
CA GLY A 178 7.61 22.08 3.45
C GLY A 178 8.20 21.52 2.15
N GLN A 179 9.53 21.46 2.09
CA GLN A 179 10.20 20.87 0.93
C GLN A 179 10.13 19.34 0.95
N TRP A 180 9.91 18.77 -0.24
CA TRP A 180 10.06 17.35 -0.52
C TRP A 180 11.53 16.94 -0.31
N THR A 181 11.77 15.79 0.31
CA THR A 181 13.13 15.28 0.50
C THR A 181 13.26 13.89 -0.11
N TRP A 182 14.49 13.40 -0.24
CA TRP A 182 14.77 12.08 -0.81
C TRP A 182 14.19 10.93 0.01
N ALA A 183 13.80 11.17 1.26
CA ALA A 183 13.16 10.16 2.09
C ALA A 183 11.77 9.74 1.54
N ALA A 184 11.04 10.61 0.85
CA ALA A 184 9.73 10.27 0.29
C ALA A 184 9.81 9.23 -0.85
N PRO A 185 10.61 9.42 -1.92
CA PRO A 185 10.75 8.39 -2.95
C PRO A 185 11.36 7.11 -2.38
N ILE A 186 12.38 7.18 -1.51
CA ILE A 186 12.96 5.99 -0.86
C ILE A 186 11.88 5.22 -0.07
N ALA A 187 11.10 5.92 0.76
CA ALA A 187 10.05 5.30 1.56
C ALA A 187 9.00 4.61 0.69
N GLN A 188 8.57 5.20 -0.44
CA GLN A 188 7.62 4.55 -1.35
C GLN A 188 8.14 3.23 -1.92
N LYS A 189 9.42 3.16 -2.33
CA LYS A 189 10.02 1.95 -2.91
C LYS A 189 10.11 0.85 -1.87
N LEU A 190 10.66 1.19 -0.70
CA LEU A 190 10.77 0.24 0.40
C LEU A 190 9.39 -0.20 0.89
N LEU A 191 8.42 0.71 0.93
CA LEU A 191 7.05 0.41 1.31
C LEU A 191 6.39 -0.57 0.35
N LEU A 192 6.58 -0.42 -0.96
CA LEU A 192 6.06 -1.38 -1.94
C LEU A 192 6.60 -2.80 -1.70
N ILE A 193 7.92 -2.93 -1.56
CA ILE A 193 8.58 -4.23 -1.30
C ILE A 193 8.10 -4.80 0.04
N ALA A 194 8.07 -3.96 1.08
CA ALA A 194 7.64 -4.37 2.41
C ALA A 194 6.16 -4.75 2.44
N ALA A 195 5.29 -4.04 1.72
CA ALA A 195 3.85 -4.31 1.65
C ALA A 195 3.58 -5.64 0.94
N VAL A 196 4.19 -5.88 -0.23
CA VAL A 196 4.06 -7.17 -0.94
C VAL A 196 4.53 -8.32 -0.04
N THR A 197 5.69 -8.17 0.60
CA THR A 197 6.22 -9.17 1.53
C THR A 197 5.31 -9.41 2.74
N TRP A 198 4.85 -8.31 3.35
CA TRP A 198 3.94 -8.32 4.50
C TRP A 198 2.63 -9.03 4.17
N ILE A 199 2.09 -8.81 2.97
CA ILE A 199 0.87 -9.45 2.53
C ILE A 199 1.07 -10.96 2.41
N VAL A 200 2.06 -11.38 1.63
CA VAL A 200 2.34 -12.81 1.41
C VAL A 200 2.53 -13.51 2.75
N TRP A 201 3.34 -12.92 3.62
CA TRP A 201 3.64 -13.53 4.92
C TRP A 201 2.46 -13.50 5.89
N GLY A 202 1.64 -12.45 5.87
CA GLY A 202 0.46 -12.31 6.72
C GLY A 202 -0.57 -13.39 6.47
N VAL A 203 -0.76 -13.77 5.21
CA VAL A 203 -1.68 -14.87 4.90
C VAL A 203 -1.07 -16.24 5.21
N LEU A 204 0.20 -16.48 4.86
CA LEU A 204 0.86 -17.74 5.17
C LEU A 204 0.86 -18.02 6.68
N SER A 205 1.15 -16.99 7.49
CA SER A 205 1.13 -17.11 8.95
C SER A 205 -0.28 -17.26 9.55
N ALA A 206 -1.32 -16.76 8.87
CA ALA A 206 -2.71 -16.98 9.26
C ALA A 206 -3.20 -18.40 8.90
N GLY A 207 -2.71 -18.97 7.81
CA GLY A 207 -2.92 -20.37 7.47
C GLY A 207 -2.39 -21.31 8.57
N ILE A 208 -1.19 -21.03 9.06
CA ILE A 208 -0.52 -21.78 10.14
C ILE A 208 -1.32 -21.71 11.46
N SER A 209 -1.89 -20.55 11.82
CA SER A 209 -2.67 -20.42 13.07
C SER A 209 -4.00 -21.18 13.01
N SER A 210 -4.64 -21.26 11.84
CA SER A 210 -5.90 -22.01 11.65
C SER A 210 -5.75 -23.52 11.84
N GLN A 211 -4.57 -24.08 11.56
CA GLN A 211 -4.32 -25.53 11.68
C GLN A 211 -3.95 -25.97 13.10
N ALA A 212 -3.54 -25.06 13.98
CA ALA A 212 -3.21 -25.42 15.37
C ALA A 212 -4.37 -25.24 16.36
N LYS A 213 -5.53 -24.76 15.88
CA LYS A 213 -6.79 -24.73 16.64
C LYS A 213 -7.71 -25.91 16.29
N ALA A 214 -7.31 -26.75 15.33
CA ALA A 214 -7.98 -27.99 14.94
C ALA A 214 -7.22 -29.18 15.53
#